data_AF-A0A2W7ARL8-F1
#
_entry.id   AF-A0A2W7ARL8-F1
#
_cell.length_a   1.000
_cell.length_b   1.000
_cell.length_c   1.000
_cell.angle_alpha   90.00
_cell.angle_beta   90.00
_cell.angle_gamma   90.00
#
_symmetry.space_group_name_H-M   'P 1'
#
loop_
_entity.id
_entity.type
_entity.pdbx_description
1 polymer ?
#
loop_
_entity_poly.entity_id
_entity_poly.type
_entity_poly.pdbx_seq_one_letter_code
_entity_poly.pdbx_strand_id
1 'polypeptide(L)'
;MSASNELESIMGIRLPEDYKEFINDFGYKVFENISLEVYGYKPSFDIGKLPCVVAATRMSQEDYSLKKNEIVISNNGYEDFLVILDVETGDVYELNRSRLKNTLANSFSNWLSDLKKQNNS
;
A
#
# COMPACT_ATOMS: atom_id res chain seq x y z
N MET A 1 3.77 -16.05 -14.67
CA MET A 1 4.15 -14.72 -14.16
C MET A 1 3.51 -14.59 -12.78
N SER A 2 4.24 -14.13 -11.77
CA SER A 2 3.66 -13.91 -10.43
C SER A 2 2.76 -12.67 -10.43
N ALA A 3 1.83 -12.58 -9.49
CA ALA A 3 0.96 -11.40 -9.34
C ALA A 3 1.78 -10.12 -9.09
N SER A 4 2.87 -10.23 -8.33
CA SER A 4 3.85 -9.15 -8.13
C SER A 4 4.50 -8.65 -9.43
N ASN A 5 4.95 -9.55 -10.31
CA ASN A 5 5.59 -9.16 -11.58
C ASN A 5 4.59 -8.49 -12.54
N GLU A 6 3.33 -8.93 -12.51
CA GLU A 6 2.26 -8.30 -13.28
C GLU A 6 1.97 -6.89 -12.75
N LEU A 7 1.90 -6.73 -11.42
CA LEU A 7 1.73 -5.44 -10.78
C LEU A 7 2.86 -4.45 -11.12
N GLU A 8 4.12 -4.90 -11.07
CA GLU A 8 5.30 -4.13 -11.52
C GLU A 8 5.15 -3.66 -12.97
N SER A 9 4.69 -4.55 -13.86
CA SER A 9 4.44 -4.21 -15.26
C SER A 9 3.32 -3.19 -15.45
N ILE A 10 2.25 -3.28 -14.67
CA ILE A 10 1.11 -2.35 -14.75
C ILE A 10 1.50 -0.96 -14.25
N MET A 11 2.27 -0.90 -13.16
CA MET A 11 2.64 0.36 -12.51
C MET A 11 3.92 0.98 -13.08
N GLY A 12 4.75 0.21 -13.79
CA GLY A 12 6.03 0.70 -14.33
C GLY A 12 7.05 1.01 -13.24
N ILE A 13 7.01 0.26 -12.14
CA ILE A 13 7.89 0.38 -10.97
C ILE A 13 8.47 -0.99 -10.59
N ARG A 14 9.50 -1.00 -9.74
CA ARG A 14 9.96 -2.21 -9.06
C ARG A 14 9.49 -2.18 -7.62
N LEU A 15 8.94 -3.29 -7.14
CA LEU A 15 8.41 -3.38 -5.79
C LEU A 15 9.49 -3.91 -4.83
N PRO A 16 9.50 -3.47 -3.55
CA PRO A 16 10.30 -4.09 -2.51
C PRO A 16 9.95 -5.57 -2.36
N GLU A 17 10.95 -6.42 -2.10
CA GLU A 17 10.75 -7.88 -2.03
C GLU A 17 9.73 -8.28 -0.96
N ASP A 18 9.70 -7.59 0.18
CA ASP A 18 8.74 -7.87 1.26
C ASP A 18 7.29 -7.53 0.88
N TYR A 19 7.07 -6.50 0.04
CA TYR A 19 5.76 -6.24 -0.53
C TYR A 19 5.40 -7.24 -1.63
N LYS A 20 6.37 -7.71 -2.43
CA LYS A 20 6.15 -8.76 -3.44
C LYS A 20 5.71 -10.06 -2.81
N GLU A 21 6.34 -10.47 -1.71
CA GLU A 21 5.93 -11.63 -0.90
C GLU A 21 4.48 -11.48 -0.45
N PHE A 22 4.09 -10.33 0.10
CA PHE A 22 2.71 -10.07 0.48
C PHE A 22 1.71 -10.16 -0.69
N ILE A 23 2.04 -9.60 -1.85
CA ILE A 23 1.19 -9.67 -3.04
C ILE A 23 1.02 -11.13 -3.51
N ASN A 24 2.09 -11.91 -3.49
CA ASN A 24 2.03 -13.30 -3.95
C ASN A 24 1.28 -14.21 -2.98
N ASP A 25 1.43 -13.99 -1.67
CA ASP A 25 0.85 -14.84 -0.63
C ASP A 25 -0.61 -14.47 -0.33
N PHE A 26 -0.92 -13.18 -0.27
CA PHE A 26 -2.24 -12.68 0.16
C PHE A 26 -2.98 -11.94 -0.94
N GLY A 27 -2.25 -11.18 -1.76
CA GLY A 27 -2.77 -10.24 -2.74
C GLY A 27 -3.32 -8.96 -2.11
N TYR A 28 -4.15 -9.07 -1.07
CA TYR A 28 -4.63 -7.97 -0.22
C TYR A 28 -5.00 -8.54 1.15
N LYS A 29 -5.17 -7.69 2.18
CA LYS A 29 -5.54 -8.18 3.51
C LYS A 29 -6.37 -7.17 4.31
N VAL A 30 -7.45 -7.65 4.92
CA VAL A 30 -8.25 -6.90 5.89
C VAL A 30 -7.88 -7.37 7.30
N PHE A 31 -7.66 -6.41 8.20
CA PHE A 31 -7.45 -6.60 9.62
C PHE A 31 -8.70 -6.14 10.38
N GLU A 32 -9.64 -7.05 10.60
CA GLU A 32 -10.99 -6.73 11.10
C GLU A 32 -10.98 -6.08 12.49
N ASN A 33 -10.11 -6.52 13.41
CA ASN A 33 -10.09 -6.03 14.79
C ASN A 33 -9.65 -4.57 14.90
N ILE A 34 -8.90 -4.08 13.91
CA ILE A 34 -8.44 -2.68 13.83
C ILE A 34 -9.09 -1.93 12.66
N SER A 35 -10.06 -2.54 11.97
CA SER A 35 -10.77 -1.94 10.82
C SER A 35 -9.83 -1.34 9.77
N LEU A 36 -8.73 -2.01 9.47
CA LEU A 36 -7.71 -1.54 8.51
C LEU A 36 -7.59 -2.49 7.33
N GLU A 37 -7.42 -1.95 6.14
CA GLU A 37 -7.23 -2.73 4.91
C GLU A 37 -5.89 -2.40 4.24
N VAL A 38 -5.08 -3.43 4.04
CA VAL A 38 -3.85 -3.36 3.24
C VAL A 38 -4.18 -3.66 1.78
N TYR A 39 -4.09 -2.62 0.96
CA TYR A 39 -4.31 -2.68 -0.48
C TYR A 39 -3.20 -3.46 -1.18
N GLY A 40 -3.56 -4.09 -2.29
CA GLY A 40 -2.62 -4.85 -3.10
C GLY A 40 -3.21 -5.25 -4.45
N TYR A 41 -2.90 -6.45 -4.93
CA TYR A 41 -3.24 -6.87 -6.27
C TYR A 41 -3.54 -8.36 -6.36
N LYS A 42 -4.54 -8.69 -7.18
CA LYS A 42 -4.78 -10.03 -7.72
C LYS A 42 -5.10 -9.89 -9.21
N PRO A 43 -4.71 -10.85 -10.07
CA PRO A 43 -5.03 -10.79 -11.51
C PRO A 43 -6.53 -10.66 -11.81
N SER A 44 -7.39 -11.10 -10.90
CA SER A 44 -8.85 -11.00 -11.04
C SER A 44 -9.44 -9.66 -10.59
N PHE A 45 -8.63 -8.73 -10.08
CA PHE A 45 -9.12 -7.44 -9.61
C PHE A 45 -9.52 -6.53 -10.77
N ASP A 46 -10.60 -5.77 -10.56
CA ASP A 46 -10.87 -4.56 -11.33
C ASP A 46 -9.85 -3.49 -10.90
N ILE A 47 -8.89 -3.19 -11.76
CA ILE A 47 -7.80 -2.24 -11.48
C ILE A 47 -8.28 -0.79 -11.31
N GLY A 48 -9.56 -0.51 -11.55
CA GLY A 48 -10.19 0.79 -11.30
C GLY A 48 -10.86 0.90 -9.93
N LYS A 49 -10.84 -0.14 -9.09
CA LYS A 49 -11.55 -0.15 -7.80
C LYS A 49 -10.68 -0.60 -6.63
N LEU A 50 -11.01 -0.08 -5.45
CA LEU A 50 -10.47 -0.61 -4.19
C LEU A 50 -10.90 -2.08 -3.99
N PRO A 51 -10.05 -2.92 -3.38
CA PRO A 51 -8.79 -2.60 -2.70
C PRO A 51 -7.53 -2.75 -3.58
N CYS A 52 -7.66 -2.54 -4.89
CA CYS A 52 -6.51 -2.58 -5.79
C CYS A 52 -5.57 -1.40 -5.52
N VAL A 53 -4.29 -1.68 -5.26
CA VAL A 53 -3.22 -0.68 -5.03
C VAL A 53 -3.06 0.26 -6.24
N VAL A 54 -3.32 -0.25 -7.46
CA VAL A 54 -3.31 0.55 -8.69
C VAL A 54 -4.42 1.60 -8.66
N ALA A 55 -5.63 1.19 -8.27
CA ALA A 55 -6.77 2.10 -8.14
C ALA A 55 -6.51 3.14 -7.04
N ALA A 56 -6.11 2.69 -5.84
CA ALA A 56 -5.81 3.55 -4.72
C ALA A 56 -4.76 4.62 -5.09
N THR A 57 -3.66 4.21 -5.71
CA THR A 57 -2.57 5.11 -6.10
C THR A 57 -3.04 6.12 -7.16
N ARG A 58 -3.78 5.68 -8.19
CA ARG A 58 -4.27 6.57 -9.25
C ARG A 58 -5.28 7.59 -8.73
N MET A 59 -6.23 7.15 -7.89
CA MET A 59 -7.26 8.02 -7.32
C MET A 59 -6.67 9.11 -6.41
N SER A 60 -5.56 8.82 -5.74
CA SER A 60 -4.91 9.76 -4.82
C SER A 60 -3.80 10.62 -5.47
N GLN A 61 -3.44 10.35 -6.72
CA GLN A 61 -2.28 10.94 -7.38
C GLN A 61 -2.31 12.48 -7.40
N GLU A 62 -3.45 13.08 -7.75
CA GLU A 62 -3.60 14.53 -7.85
C GLU A 62 -3.68 15.18 -6.47
N ASP A 63 -4.64 14.74 -5.64
CA ASP A 63 -4.95 15.32 -4.33
C ASP A 63 -3.77 15.26 -3.34
N TYR A 64 -2.94 14.22 -3.43
CA TYR A 64 -1.80 14.01 -2.54
C TYR A 64 -0.45 14.29 -3.20
N SER A 65 -0.45 14.53 -4.52
CA SER A 65 0.77 14.82 -5.30
C SER A 65 1.86 13.76 -5.10
N LEU A 66 1.45 12.49 -5.18
CA LEU A 66 2.33 11.34 -4.98
C LEU A 66 3.53 11.40 -5.94
N LYS A 67 4.71 11.01 -5.46
CA LYS A 67 5.83 10.80 -6.38
C LYS A 67 5.63 9.53 -7.20
N LYS A 68 6.37 9.41 -8.30
CA LYS A 68 6.28 8.24 -9.20
C LYS A 68 6.60 6.91 -8.49
N ASN A 69 7.46 6.95 -7.48
CA ASN A 69 7.87 5.82 -6.65
C ASN A 69 7.01 5.63 -5.39
N GLU A 70 5.91 6.37 -5.24
CA GLU A 70 5.04 6.28 -4.06
C GLU A 70 3.71 5.63 -4.43
N ILE A 71 3.36 4.55 -3.72
CA ILE A 71 2.11 3.82 -3.93
C ILE A 71 1.27 3.81 -2.66
N VAL A 72 -0.06 3.82 -2.80
CA VAL A 72 -1.00 3.86 -1.67
C VAL A 72 -1.35 2.44 -1.23
N ILE A 73 -0.92 2.06 -0.02
CA ILE A 73 -1.08 0.71 0.51
C ILE A 73 -2.17 0.58 1.59
N SER A 74 -2.71 1.70 2.09
CA SER A 74 -3.89 1.72 2.97
C SER A 74 -4.47 3.13 3.03
N ASN A 75 -5.71 3.25 3.48
CA ASN A 75 -6.28 4.47 4.05
C ASN A 75 -6.46 4.23 5.55
N ASN A 76 -6.12 5.20 6.42
CA ASN A 76 -6.18 5.01 7.87
C ASN A 76 -7.60 5.19 8.46
N GLY A 77 -8.62 5.36 7.62
CA GLY A 77 -10.02 5.52 8.04
C GLY A 77 -10.42 6.96 8.38
N TYR A 78 -9.47 7.90 8.37
CA TYR A 78 -9.75 9.34 8.41
C TYR A 78 -9.58 9.93 7.00
N GLU A 79 -10.57 10.71 6.55
CA GLU A 79 -10.72 11.16 5.14
C GLU A 79 -9.52 11.87 4.50
N ASP A 80 -8.50 12.22 5.30
CA ASP A 80 -7.35 13.00 4.88
C ASP A 80 -6.00 12.28 4.92
N PHE A 81 -5.91 11.06 5.46
CA PHE A 81 -4.62 10.38 5.64
C PHE A 81 -4.52 9.04 4.91
N LEU A 82 -3.48 8.92 4.10
CA LEU A 82 -3.09 7.70 3.38
C LEU A 82 -1.88 7.07 4.04
N VAL A 83 -1.76 5.76 3.91
CA VAL A 83 -0.49 5.06 4.13
C VAL A 83 0.11 4.77 2.77
N ILE A 84 1.33 5.25 2.55
CA ILE A 84 2.08 5.07 1.31
C ILE A 84 3.35 4.25 1.54
N LEU A 85 3.76 3.51 0.51
CA LEU A 85 5.05 2.85 0.41
C LEU A 85 5.90 3.60 -0.63
N ASP A 86 7.08 4.05 -0.23
CA ASP A 86 8.13 4.47 -1.17
C ASP A 86 8.83 3.20 -1.67
N VAL A 87 8.63 2.85 -2.94
CA VAL A 87 9.14 1.59 -3.49
C VAL A 87 10.63 1.62 -3.80
N GLU A 88 11.28 2.79 -3.76
CA GLU A 88 12.74 2.89 -3.92
C GLU A 88 13.45 2.64 -2.60
N THR A 89 12.94 3.17 -1.48
CA THR A 89 13.57 3.01 -0.17
C THR A 89 12.99 1.85 0.65
N GLY A 90 11.75 1.45 0.36
CA GLY A 90 10.98 0.48 1.16
C GLY A 90 10.29 1.10 2.37
N ASP A 91 10.46 2.39 2.63
CA ASP A 91 9.88 3.07 3.80
C ASP A 91 8.36 3.25 3.67
N VAL A 92 7.67 3.17 4.80
CA VAL A 92 6.22 3.37 4.91
C VAL A 92 5.94 4.68 5.62
N TYR A 93 5.09 5.51 5.02
CA TYR A 93 4.71 6.81 5.55
C TYR A 93 3.20 6.93 5.71
N GLU A 94 2.78 7.70 6.71
CA GLU A 94 1.49 8.35 6.70
C GLU A 94 1.61 9.69 5.96
N LEU A 95 0.69 9.96 5.04
CA LEU A 95 0.66 11.13 4.19
C LEU A 95 -0.70 11.81 4.27
N ASN A 96 -0.72 13.13 4.47
CA ASN A 96 -1.94 13.93 4.35
C ASN A 96 -1.98 14.82 3.09
N ARG A 97 -3.12 15.45 2.84
CA ARG A 97 -3.32 16.39 1.71
C ARG A 97 -2.41 17.62 1.76
N SER A 98 -1.95 18.01 2.95
CA SER A 98 -0.94 19.08 3.13
C SER A 98 0.49 18.62 2.82
N ARG A 99 0.66 17.37 2.35
CA ARG A 99 1.94 16.74 1.99
C ARG A 99 2.89 16.52 3.16
N LEU A 100 2.38 16.56 4.39
CA LEU A 100 3.16 16.17 5.56
C LEU A 100 3.32 14.65 5.55
N LYS A 101 4.57 14.19 5.65
CA LYS A 101 4.92 12.77 5.73
C LYS A 101 5.44 12.45 7.12
N ASN A 102 4.79 11.50 7.79
CA ASN A 102 5.25 10.93 9.04
C ASN A 102 5.72 9.50 8.76
N THR A 103 6.97 9.18 9.10
CA THR A 103 7.48 7.80 8.96
C THR A 103 6.74 6.89 9.93
N LEU A 104 6.15 5.81 9.40
CA LEU A 104 5.53 4.76 10.21
C LEU A 104 6.48 3.57 10.39
N ALA A 105 7.22 3.20 9.35
CA ALA A 105 8.21 2.13 9.40
C ALA A 105 9.27 2.32 8.31
N ASN A 106 10.41 1.64 8.47
CA ASN A 106 11.50 1.60 7.49
C ASN A 106 11.43 0.39 6.54
N SER A 107 10.34 -0.39 6.59
CA SER A 107 10.03 -1.46 5.64
C SER A 107 8.54 -1.78 5.68
N PHE A 108 8.01 -2.34 4.59
CA PHE A 108 6.63 -2.83 4.54
C PHE A 108 6.41 -3.95 5.56
N SER A 109 7.35 -4.88 5.66
CA SER A 109 7.32 -5.99 6.61
C SER A 109 7.28 -5.56 8.08
N ASN A 110 8.01 -4.50 8.46
CA ASN A 110 7.97 -3.95 9.81
C ASN A 110 6.60 -3.34 10.12
N TRP A 111 6.09 -2.51 9.21
CA TRP A 111 4.74 -1.94 9.33
C TRP A 111 3.66 -3.04 9.44
N LEU A 112 3.67 -4.03 8.55
CA LEU A 112 2.71 -5.15 8.56
C LEU A 112 2.79 -5.97 9.86
N SER A 113 4.00 -6.11 10.44
CA SER A 113 4.20 -6.82 11.70
C SER A 113 3.56 -6.07 12.87
N ASP A 114 3.64 -4.74 12.88
CA ASP A 114 3.01 -3.93 13.91
C ASP A 114 1.47 -3.97 13.81
N LEU A 115 0.92 -3.96 12.59
CA LEU A 115 -0.52 -4.18 12.38
C LEU A 115 -0.99 -5.54 12.92
N LYS A 116 -0.22 -6.62 12.67
CA LYS A 116 -0.53 -7.96 13.18
C LYS A 116 -0.55 -8.00 14.72
N LYS A 117 0.37 -7.30 15.38
CA LYS A 117 0.40 -7.21 16.85
C LYS A 117 -0.83 -6.49 17.39
N GLN A 118 -1.18 -5.35 16.78
CA GLN A 118 -2.35 -4.56 17.17
C GLN A 118 -3.65 -5.34 16.97
N ASN A 119 -3.79 -6.06 15.84
CA ASN A 119 -4.96 -6.88 15.56
C ASN A 119 -5.13 -8.07 16.52
N ASN A 120 -4.06 -8.53 17.16
CA ASN A 120 -4.11 -9.64 18.12
C ASN A 120 -4.13 -9.18 19.59
N SER A 121 -4.19 -7.87 19.83
CA SER A 121 -4.31 -7.26 21.16
C SER A 121 -5.77 -7.09 21.53
#